data_AF-A0A951G1V5-F1
#
_entry.id   AF-A0A951G1V5-F1
#
_cell.length_a   1.000
_cell.length_b   1.000
_cell.length_c   1.000
_cell.angle_alpha   90.00
_cell.angle_beta   90.00
_cell.angle_gamma   90.00
#
_symmetry.space_group_name_H-M   'P 1'
#
loop_
_entity.id
_entity.type
_entity.pdbx_description
1 polymer ?
#
loop_
_entity_poly.entity_id
_entity_poly.type
_entity_poly.pdbx_seq_one_letter_code
_entity_poly.pdbx_strand_id
1 'polypeptide(L)' 'MSAVQSIAVPPHNLEAEKSVLGAVLLDERHLHALLVEQHLRPEHFYREQHGAVFAAMIELYENDRKIDHLT' A
#
# COMPACT_ATOMS: atom_id res chain seq x y z
N MET A 1 6.94 -39.10 15.77
CA MET A 1 7.63 -37.84 15.43
C MET A 1 6.57 -36.90 14.88
N SER A 2 6.20 -35.88 15.65
CA SER A 2 5.08 -34.98 15.32
C SER A 2 5.53 -34.01 14.22
N ALA A 3 4.82 -34.01 13.10
CA ALA A 3 5.04 -33.03 12.03
C ALA A 3 4.67 -31.64 12.56
N VAL A 4 5.66 -30.75 12.66
CA VAL A 4 5.41 -29.33 12.90
C VAL A 4 4.80 -28.79 11.62
N GLN A 5 3.49 -28.53 11.66
CA GLN A 5 2.76 -27.90 10.56
C GLN A 5 3.23 -26.44 10.51
N SER A 6 4.17 -26.13 9.61
CA SER A 6 4.58 -24.75 9.35
C SER A 6 3.37 -24.00 8.82
N ILE A 7 2.83 -23.06 9.60
CA ILE A 7 1.83 -22.11 9.10
C ILE A 7 2.52 -21.35 7.97
N ALA A 8 2.18 -21.69 6.72
CA ALA A 8 2.80 -21.08 5.56
C ALA A 8 2.40 -19.61 5.54
N VAL A 9 3.39 -18.73 5.74
CA VAL A 9 3.18 -17.30 5.58
C VAL A 9 2.88 -17.04 4.11
N PRO A 10 1.79 -16.32 3.77
CA PRO A 10 1.49 -15.97 2.39
C PRO A 10 2.67 -15.26 1.72
N PRO A 11 2.91 -15.49 0.42
CA PRO A 11 3.98 -14.80 -0.30
C PRO A 11 3.72 -13.28 -0.29
N HIS A 12 4.72 -12.51 0.10
CA HIS A 12 4.63 -11.05 0.24
C HIS A 12 6.00 -10.40 0.05
N ASN A 13 6.04 -9.08 -0.20
CA ASN A 13 7.28 -8.30 -0.27
C ASN A 13 7.09 -6.92 0.37
N LEU A 14 7.56 -6.77 1.62
CA LEU A 14 7.41 -5.53 2.38
C LEU A 14 8.20 -4.35 1.80
N GLU A 15 9.31 -4.60 1.10
CA GLU A 15 10.08 -3.54 0.47
C GLU A 15 9.40 -3.01 -0.79
N ALA A 16 8.71 -3.88 -1.54
CA ALA A 16 7.87 -3.46 -2.65
C ALA A 16 6.69 -2.60 -2.16
N GLU A 17 6.03 -2.99 -1.06
CA GLU A 17 4.96 -2.19 -0.46
C GLU A 17 5.43 -0.80 -0.04
N LYS A 18 6.56 -0.70 0.66
CA LYS A 18 7.16 0.61 1.01
C LYS A 18 7.51 1.42 -0.23
N SER A 19 8.01 0.77 -1.28
CA SER A 19 8.38 1.43 -2.52
C SER A 19 7.16 2.03 -3.23
N VAL A 20 6.02 1.33 -3.21
CA VAL A 20 4.74 1.85 -3.73
C VAL A 20 4.30 3.10 -2.96
N LEU A 21 4.27 3.03 -1.63
CA LEU A 21 3.90 4.18 -0.79
C LEU A 21 4.86 5.36 -1.00
N GLY A 22 6.16 5.07 -1.09
CA GLY A 22 7.20 6.07 -1.36
C GLY A 22 7.05 6.74 -2.72
N ALA A 23 6.69 5.98 -3.77
CA ALA A 23 6.46 6.53 -5.10
C ALA A 23 5.30 7.55 -5.11
N VAL A 24 4.21 7.27 -4.39
CA VAL A 24 3.08 8.20 -4.25
C VAL A 24 3.48 9.45 -3.45
N LEU A 25 4.26 9.30 -2.37
CA LEU A 25 4.75 10.44 -1.59
C LEU A 25 5.69 11.35 -2.38
N LEU A 26 6.48 10.78 -3.30
CA LEU A 26 7.37 11.56 -4.17
C LEU A 26 6.58 12.30 -5.26
N ASP A 27 5.53 11.68 -5.79
CA ASP A 27 4.70 12.24 -6.84
C ASP A 27 3.31 11.59 -6.84
N GLU A 28 2.31 12.34 -6.35
CA GLU A 28 0.93 11.91 -6.19
C GLU A 28 0.24 11.51 -7.51
N ARG A 29 0.79 11.91 -8.67
CA ARG A 29 0.27 11.50 -9.99
C ARG A 29 0.32 9.99 -10.21
N HIS A 30 1.22 9.28 -9.53
CA HIS A 30 1.29 7.81 -9.58
C HIS A 30 0.06 7.14 -8.96
N LEU A 31 -0.62 7.82 -8.03
CA LEU A 31 -1.76 7.23 -7.32
C LEU A 31 -2.89 6.85 -8.28
N HIS A 32 -3.19 7.70 -9.26
CA HIS A 32 -4.23 7.43 -10.26
C HIS A 32 -3.93 6.16 -11.06
N ALA A 33 -2.71 6.01 -11.56
CA ALA A 33 -2.28 4.82 -12.31
C ALA A 33 -2.35 3.56 -11.44
N LEU A 34 -1.94 3.64 -10.16
CA LEU A 34 -2.03 2.53 -9.23
C LEU A 34 -3.49 2.10 -8.98
N LEU A 35 -4.42 3.05 -8.81
CA LEU A 35 -5.83 2.77 -8.54
C LEU A 35 -6.59 2.25 -9.75
N VAL A 36 -6.36 2.83 -10.93
CA VAL A 36 -7.18 2.61 -12.13
C VAL A 36 -6.56 1.56 -13.04
N GLU A 37 -5.27 1.68 -13.35
CA GLU A 37 -4.61 0.76 -14.29
C GLU A 37 -4.24 -0.54 -13.56
N GLN A 38 -3.57 -0.41 -12.40
CA GLN A 38 -3.10 -1.56 -11.63
C GLN A 38 -4.15 -2.15 -10.68
N HIS A 39 -5.32 -1.51 -10.56
CA HIS A 39 -6.39 -1.93 -9.66
C HIS A 39 -5.91 -2.18 -8.23
N LEU A 40 -4.89 -1.44 -7.77
CA LEU A 40 -4.36 -1.56 -6.42
C LEU A 40 -5.41 -1.05 -5.43
N ARG A 41 -5.56 -1.78 -4.32
CA ARG A 41 -6.51 -1.47 -3.24
C ARG A 41 -5.79 -1.59 -1.90
N PRO A 42 -6.21 -0.86 -0.85
CA PRO A 42 -5.62 -0.96 0.48
C PRO A 42 -5.51 -2.41 1.00
N GLU A 43 -6.50 -3.26 0.69
CA GLU A 43 -6.59 -4.65 1.13
C GLU A 43 -5.58 -5.58 0.43
N HIS A 44 -4.92 -5.12 -0.63
CA HIS A 44 -3.88 -5.89 -1.33
C HIS A 44 -2.52 -5.83 -0.62
N PHE A 45 -2.33 -4.90 0.31
CA PHE A 45 -1.12 -4.84 1.13
C PHE A 45 -1.11 -5.99 2.14
N TYR A 46 0.02 -6.68 2.26
CA TYR A 46 0.17 -7.72 3.27
C TYR A 46 0.24 -7.12 4.68
N ARG A 47 0.91 -5.98 4.84
CA ARG A 47 0.87 -5.21 6.09
C ARG A 47 -0.32 -4.28 6.12
N GLU A 48 -1.20 -4.51 7.09
CA GLU A 48 -2.35 -3.66 7.38
C GLU A 48 -1.95 -2.19 7.55
N GLN A 49 -0.83 -1.90 8.20
CA GLN A 49 -0.36 -0.51 8.38
C GLN A 49 -0.02 0.16 7.04
N HIS A 50 0.50 -0.58 6.07
CA HIS A 50 0.78 -0.04 4.73
C HIS A 50 -0.54 0.18 3.96
N GLY A 51 -1.50 -0.73 4.09
CA GLY A 51 -2.85 -0.57 3.55
C GLY A 51 -3.55 0.67 4.11
N ALA A 52 -3.48 0.89 5.43
CA ALA A 52 -4.05 2.07 6.08
C ALA A 52 -3.43 3.39 5.58
N VAL A 53 -2.10 3.42 5.37
CA VAL A 53 -1.43 4.58 4.77
C VAL A 53 -1.91 4.81 3.34
N PHE A 54 -2.01 3.76 2.53
CA PHE A 54 -2.52 3.87 1.16
C PHE A 54 -3.97 4.38 1.13
N ALA A 55 -4.83 3.91 2.05
CA ALA A 55 -6.20 4.39 2.19
C ALA A 55 -6.26 5.90 2.52
N ALA A 56 -5.42 6.36 3.45
CA ALA A 56 -5.33 7.79 3.76
C ALA A 56 -4.83 8.62 2.58
N MET A 57 -3.88 8.10 1.78
CA MET A 57 -3.42 8.75 0.55
C MET A 57 -4.56 8.91 -0.47
N ILE A 58 -5.41 7.89 -0.61
CA ILE A 58 -6.60 7.96 -1.47
C ILE A 58 -7.57 9.03 -0.94
N GLU A 59 -7.86 9.03 0.36
CA GLU A 59 -8.76 10.04 0.95
C GLU A 59 -8.24 11.46 0.72
N LEU A 60 -6.94 11.71 0.94
CA LEU A 60 -6.35 13.02 0.67
C LEU A 60 -6.49 13.40 -0.81
N TYR A 61 -6.18 12.49 -1.71
CA TYR A 61 -6.30 12.69 -3.16
C TYR A 61 -7.75 13.01 -3.59
N GLU A 62 -8.73 12.27 -3.08
CA GLU A 62 -10.16 12.48 -3.38
C GLU A 62 -10.68 13.81 -2.85
N ASN A 63 -10.05 14.35 -1.79
CA ASN A 63 -10.39 15.65 -1.22
C ASN A 63 -9.55 16.81 -1.81
N ASP A 64 -8.85 16.59 -2.93
CA ASP A 64 -7.92 17.56 -3.54
C ASP A 64 -6.89 18.11 -2.53
N ARG A 65 -6.52 17.28 -1.54
CA ARG A 65 -5.50 17.60 -0.54
C ARG A 65 -4.18 16.99 -0.96
N LYS A 66 -3.13 17.78 -0.78
CA LYS A 66 -1.76 17.33 -1.04
C LYS A 66 -1.39 16.13 -0.18
N ILE A 67 -0.75 15.14 -0.79
CA ILE A 67 -0.21 13.98 -0.08
C ILE A 67 1.24 14.29 0.34
N ASP A 68 1.48 14.46 1.65
CA ASP A 68 2.82 14.59 2.20
C ASP A 68 2.95 14.04 3.63
N HIS A 69 4.13 14.18 4.24
CA HIS A 69 4.45 13.62 5.56
C HIS A 69 4.05 14.51 6.75
N LEU A 70 3.54 15.71 6.50
CA LEU A 70 3.17 16.67 7.54
C LEU A 70 1.67 16.68 7.81
N THR A 71 0.89 16.47 6.75
CA THR A 71 -0.56 16.61 6.69
C THR A 71 -1.30 15.51 7.44
#